data_AF-A0A3M0ZCF6-F1
#
_entry.id   AF-A0A3M0ZCF6-F1
#
_cell.length_a   1.000
_cell.length_b   1.000
_cell.length_c   1.000
_cell.angle_alpha   90.00
_cell.angle_beta   90.00
_cell.angle_gamma   90.00
#
_symmetry.space_group_name_H-M   'P 1'
#
loop_
_entity.id
_entity.type
_entity.pdbx_description
1 polymer ?
#
loop_
_entity_poly.entity_id
_entity_poly.type
_entity_poly.pdbx_seq_one_letter_code
_entity_poly.pdbx_strand_id
1 'polypeptide(L)'
;FIVPAGKVAYLGTTDTAYRGAPDEPGLDEADVEYLIASAAAVLQQPPRPHHAIGVWAGVRPLVQQPGKAPSEISRRDEVRVGPGPIVTVAGGKLTTYRRMAERVLEKVAVLLGKAGFSRGGSTVPLVGGDEAAQRRARRDAARLGDRCLEERLWATYGQRAASLVAVIARDPSAAEPVGGLEELTKAELDFFVRNEMALTVDDVLRRRCRVAMFDVPRALAAADAVADGLAAYDGTVSWTCEQWRAWRKLLGGQLDVARGSGSKAAEGCSAKRLEFSS
;
A
#
# COMPACT_ATOMS: atom_id res chain seq x y z
N PHE A 1 -4.03 -4.09 -18.81
CA PHE A 1 -3.24 -5.10 -18.08
C PHE A 1 -4.18 -6.00 -17.30
N ILE A 2 -3.84 -7.29 -17.26
CA ILE A 2 -4.46 -8.30 -16.39
C ILE A 2 -3.27 -8.93 -15.65
N VAL A 3 -3.16 -8.70 -14.35
CA VAL A 3 -1.95 -9.08 -13.59
C VAL A 3 -2.33 -10.01 -12.44
N PRO A 4 -1.73 -11.22 -12.35
CA PRO A 4 -1.96 -12.12 -11.24
C PRO A 4 -1.30 -11.58 -9.95
N ALA A 5 -2.01 -11.70 -8.83
CA ALA A 5 -1.56 -11.31 -7.50
C ALA A 5 -2.07 -12.35 -6.49
N GLY A 6 -1.25 -13.36 -6.18
CA GLY A 6 -1.66 -14.46 -5.30
C GLY A 6 -2.85 -15.23 -5.87
N LYS A 7 -3.95 -15.28 -5.11
CA LYS A 7 -5.20 -15.98 -5.47
C LYS A 7 -6.13 -15.15 -6.37
N VAL A 8 -5.77 -13.90 -6.70
CA VAL A 8 -6.60 -12.98 -7.48
C VAL A 8 -5.86 -12.48 -8.72
N ALA A 9 -6.57 -11.84 -9.63
CA ALA A 9 -5.98 -11.03 -10.70
C ALA A 9 -6.63 -9.65 -10.69
N TYR A 10 -5.85 -8.61 -10.97
CA TYR A 10 -6.37 -7.24 -11.05
C TYR A 10 -6.32 -6.72 -12.49
N LEU A 11 -7.30 -5.87 -12.81
CA LEU A 11 -7.45 -5.20 -14.09
C LEU A 11 -7.03 -3.74 -13.95
N GLY A 12 -6.29 -3.22 -14.93
CA GLY A 12 -5.92 -1.82 -14.94
C GLY A 12 -5.24 -1.39 -16.24
N THR A 13 -5.14 -0.10 -16.53
CA THR A 13 -5.58 1.07 -15.76
C THR A 13 -6.48 1.94 -16.64
N THR A 14 -7.17 2.90 -16.03
CA THR A 14 -7.83 4.03 -16.69
C THR A 14 -6.93 5.27 -16.71
N ASP A 15 -7.30 6.25 -17.56
CA ASP A 15 -6.60 7.53 -17.71
C ASP A 15 -7.62 8.67 -17.87
N THR A 16 -8.26 9.03 -16.76
CA THR A 16 -9.30 10.06 -16.68
C THR A 16 -8.78 11.33 -16.01
N ALA A 17 -9.27 12.49 -16.46
CA ALA A 17 -8.91 13.76 -15.86
C ALA A 17 -9.56 13.89 -14.47
N TYR A 18 -8.76 14.16 -13.44
CA TYR A 18 -9.23 14.25 -12.06
C TYR A 18 -9.04 15.67 -11.50
N ARG A 19 -10.08 16.20 -10.85
CA ARG A 19 -10.11 17.56 -10.27
C ARG A 19 -10.41 17.60 -8.76
N GLY A 20 -10.66 16.46 -8.14
CA GLY A 20 -10.95 16.35 -6.71
C GLY A 20 -9.69 16.37 -5.84
N ALA A 21 -9.87 16.13 -4.53
CA ALA A 21 -8.77 15.95 -3.59
C ALA A 21 -7.96 14.69 -3.93
N PRO A 22 -6.61 14.73 -3.94
CA PRO A 22 -5.80 13.60 -4.37
C PRO A 22 -5.63 12.50 -3.30
N ASP A 23 -6.01 12.78 -2.05
CA ASP A 23 -5.75 11.88 -0.92
C ASP A 23 -6.58 10.60 -0.96
N GLU A 24 -7.86 10.72 -1.32
CA GLU A 24 -8.79 9.59 -1.47
C GLU A 24 -9.60 9.77 -2.76
N PRO A 25 -8.99 9.50 -3.94
CA PRO A 25 -9.69 9.60 -5.20
C PRO A 25 -10.82 8.58 -5.26
N GLY A 26 -12.00 9.04 -5.68
CA GLY A 26 -13.16 8.19 -5.90
C GLY A 26 -12.97 7.22 -7.07
N LEU A 27 -13.89 6.26 -7.16
CA LEU A 27 -14.03 5.37 -8.30
C LEU A 27 -15.19 5.87 -9.18
N ASP A 28 -14.99 5.85 -10.50
CA ASP A 28 -16.04 6.13 -11.49
C ASP A 28 -16.60 4.82 -12.05
N GLU A 29 -17.93 4.70 -12.18
CA GLU A 29 -18.59 3.54 -12.77
C GLU A 29 -18.12 3.33 -14.23
N ALA A 30 -17.92 4.42 -14.96
CA ALA A 30 -17.43 4.38 -16.34
C ALA A 30 -16.02 3.77 -16.45
N ASP A 31 -15.17 4.00 -15.44
CA ASP A 31 -13.83 3.40 -15.37
C ASP A 31 -13.92 1.87 -15.19
N VAL A 32 -14.88 1.40 -14.39
CA VAL A 32 -15.10 -0.04 -14.14
C VAL A 32 -15.67 -0.72 -15.38
N GLU A 33 -16.68 -0.13 -16.01
CA GLU A 33 -17.25 -0.61 -17.27
C GLU A 33 -16.18 -0.73 -18.36
N TYR A 34 -15.34 0.29 -18.51
CA TYR A 34 -14.22 0.28 -19.45
C TYR A 34 -13.25 -0.88 -19.20
N LEU A 35 -12.86 -1.13 -17.95
CA LEU A 35 -11.93 -2.21 -17.60
C LEU A 35 -12.54 -3.59 -17.86
N ILE A 36 -13.81 -3.79 -17.53
CA ILE A 36 -14.52 -5.06 -17.75
C ILE A 36 -14.70 -5.32 -19.25
N ALA A 37 -15.13 -4.32 -20.01
CA ALA A 37 -15.26 -4.43 -21.47
C ALA A 37 -13.91 -4.76 -22.13
N SER A 38 -12.83 -4.11 -21.67
CA SER A 38 -11.47 -4.39 -22.13
C SER A 38 -11.03 -5.83 -21.84
N ALA A 39 -11.39 -6.39 -20.69
CA ALA A 39 -11.12 -7.78 -20.36
C ALA A 39 -11.97 -8.76 -21.18
N ALA A 40 -13.25 -8.43 -21.41
CA ALA A 40 -14.18 -9.20 -22.24
C ALA A 40 -13.74 -9.31 -23.71
N ALA A 41 -13.02 -8.33 -24.22
CA ALA A 41 -12.47 -8.37 -25.57
C ALA A 41 -11.36 -9.43 -25.76
N VAL A 42 -10.73 -9.91 -24.69
CA VAL A 42 -9.54 -10.79 -24.78
C VAL A 42 -9.66 -12.11 -24.01
N LEU A 43 -10.57 -12.21 -23.03
CA LEU A 43 -10.76 -13.41 -22.22
C LEU A 43 -11.92 -14.27 -22.73
N GLN A 44 -11.75 -15.58 -22.70
CA GLN A 44 -12.84 -16.53 -22.97
C GLN A 44 -13.94 -16.48 -21.89
N GLN A 45 -13.54 -16.23 -20.63
CA GLN A 45 -14.45 -16.12 -19.49
C GLN A 45 -14.18 -14.81 -18.77
N PRO A 46 -14.74 -13.69 -19.24
CA PRO A 46 -14.46 -12.40 -18.64
C PRO A 46 -15.15 -12.21 -17.28
N PRO A 47 -14.56 -11.41 -16.39
CA PRO A 47 -15.19 -11.08 -15.12
C PRO A 47 -16.44 -10.21 -15.34
N ARG A 48 -17.35 -10.24 -14.36
CA ARG A 48 -18.52 -9.39 -14.26
C ARG A 48 -18.34 -8.44 -13.06
N PRO A 49 -19.05 -7.29 -13.00
CA PRO A 49 -18.90 -6.33 -11.91
C PRO A 49 -18.97 -6.95 -10.50
N HIS A 50 -19.91 -7.86 -10.28
CA HIS A 50 -20.07 -8.55 -8.99
C HIS A 50 -18.91 -9.47 -8.59
N HIS A 51 -18.00 -9.83 -9.52
CA HIS A 51 -16.77 -10.56 -9.19
C HIS A 51 -15.70 -9.65 -8.56
N ALA A 52 -15.85 -8.33 -8.59
CA ALA A 52 -14.93 -7.42 -7.92
C ALA A 52 -14.96 -7.68 -6.40
N ILE A 53 -13.78 -7.83 -5.80
CA ILE A 53 -13.59 -7.99 -4.35
C ILE A 53 -12.64 -6.95 -3.76
N GLY A 54 -11.88 -6.25 -4.59
CA GLY A 54 -10.99 -5.17 -4.18
C GLY A 54 -10.90 -4.11 -5.27
N VAL A 55 -10.68 -2.87 -4.86
CA VAL A 55 -10.58 -1.72 -5.75
C VAL A 55 -9.65 -0.67 -5.14
N TRP A 56 -8.95 0.06 -5.99
CA TRP A 56 -8.20 1.24 -5.60
C TRP A 56 -8.10 2.21 -6.77
N ALA A 57 -7.97 3.49 -6.44
CA ALA A 57 -7.70 4.55 -7.40
C ALA A 57 -6.46 5.34 -6.96
N GLY A 58 -5.85 6.04 -7.90
CA GLY A 58 -4.67 6.87 -7.63
C GLY A 58 -4.51 7.94 -8.68
N VAL A 59 -4.12 9.14 -8.25
CA VAL A 59 -3.92 10.29 -9.14
C VAL A 59 -2.46 10.34 -9.58
N ARG A 60 -2.22 10.50 -10.89
CA ARG A 60 -0.88 10.68 -11.44
C ARG A 60 -0.52 12.17 -11.41
N PRO A 61 0.58 12.59 -10.75
CA PRO A 61 0.96 14.00 -10.68
C PRO A 61 1.66 14.46 -11.98
N LEU A 62 0.91 14.58 -13.07
CA LEU A 62 1.46 14.93 -14.38
C LEU A 62 1.82 16.41 -14.47
N VAL A 63 2.94 16.73 -15.14
CA VAL A 63 3.35 18.12 -15.41
C VAL A 63 2.41 18.70 -16.47
N GLN A 64 1.58 19.67 -16.09
CA GLN A 64 0.55 20.22 -16.97
C GLN A 64 1.16 20.79 -18.26
N GLN A 65 0.61 20.37 -19.40
CA GLN A 65 0.87 20.97 -20.71
C GLN A 65 -0.48 21.48 -21.25
N PRO A 66 -0.69 22.80 -21.38
CA PRO A 66 -1.96 23.36 -21.86
C PRO A 66 -2.36 22.77 -23.22
N GLY A 67 -3.62 22.37 -23.36
CA GLY A 67 -4.20 21.90 -24.62
C GLY A 67 -3.99 20.42 -24.98
N LYS A 68 -3.43 19.59 -24.08
CA LYS A 68 -3.23 18.15 -24.33
C LYS A 68 -4.15 17.26 -23.48
N ALA A 69 -4.59 16.13 -24.04
CA ALA A 69 -5.31 15.12 -23.28
C ALA A 69 -4.38 14.46 -22.22
N PRO A 70 -4.91 13.96 -21.09
CA PRO A 70 -4.08 13.35 -20.02
C PRO A 70 -3.11 12.26 -20.51
N SER A 71 -3.53 11.44 -21.48
CA SER A 71 -2.73 10.38 -22.09
C SER A 71 -1.52 10.91 -22.90
N GLU A 72 -1.58 12.17 -23.36
CA GLU A 72 -0.56 12.84 -24.17
C GLU A 72 0.42 13.68 -23.33
N ILE A 73 0.14 13.88 -22.04
CA ILE A 73 0.99 14.66 -21.15
C ILE A 73 2.26 13.86 -20.81
N SER A 74 3.41 14.53 -20.92
CA SER A 74 4.71 13.92 -20.61
C SER A 74 4.74 13.37 -19.19
N ARG A 75 5.06 12.08 -19.08
CA ARG A 75 5.29 11.39 -17.80
C ARG A 75 6.71 11.55 -17.26
N ARG A 76 7.48 12.52 -17.79
CA ARG A 76 8.85 12.78 -17.31
C ARG A 76 8.81 13.54 -15.99
N ASP A 77 9.77 13.23 -15.12
CA ASP A 77 10.01 13.99 -13.91
C ASP A 77 10.67 15.33 -14.20
N GLU A 78 10.26 16.32 -13.43
CA GLU A 78 10.84 17.63 -13.42
C GLU A 78 11.27 18.02 -12.00
N VAL A 79 12.53 18.45 -11.88
CA VAL A 79 13.13 18.90 -10.63
C VAL A 79 13.55 20.35 -10.82
N ARG A 80 12.91 21.27 -10.11
CA ARG A 80 13.13 22.72 -10.20
C ARG A 80 13.52 23.28 -8.84
N VAL A 81 14.27 24.38 -8.86
CA VAL A 81 14.46 25.24 -7.69
C VAL A 81 13.56 26.45 -7.88
N GLY A 82 12.64 26.68 -6.95
CA GLY A 82 11.71 27.82 -6.99
C GLY A 82 12.35 29.11 -6.47
N PRO A 83 11.55 30.17 -6.26
CA PRO A 83 11.98 31.33 -5.48
C PRO A 83 12.37 30.90 -4.06
N GLY A 84 13.61 31.18 -3.65
CA GLY A 84 14.20 30.71 -2.39
C GLY A 84 14.82 29.29 -2.48
N PRO A 85 15.30 28.71 -1.37
CA PRO A 85 15.97 27.41 -1.36
C PRO A 85 14.96 26.23 -1.37
N ILE A 86 13.91 26.33 -2.18
CA ILE A 86 12.86 25.30 -2.29
C ILE A 86 13.12 24.46 -3.53
N VAL A 87 13.30 23.15 -3.33
CA VAL A 87 13.40 22.17 -4.42
C VAL A 87 12.05 21.49 -4.60
N THR A 88 11.47 21.61 -5.80
CA THR A 88 10.19 21.01 -6.16
C THR A 88 10.39 19.87 -7.14
N VAL A 89 9.70 18.76 -6.89
CA VAL A 89 9.63 17.60 -7.79
C VAL A 89 8.21 17.44 -8.29
N ALA A 90 8.03 17.36 -9.61
CA ALA A 90 6.75 17.11 -10.25
C ALA A 90 6.87 16.00 -11.29
N GLY A 91 5.82 15.20 -11.47
CA GLY A 91 5.86 14.07 -12.41
C GLY A 91 6.71 12.91 -11.93
N GLY A 92 7.21 12.15 -12.90
CA GLY A 92 8.07 11.01 -12.68
C GLY A 92 7.35 9.67 -12.62
N LYS A 93 8.14 8.62 -12.45
CA LYS A 93 7.68 7.23 -12.39
C LYS A 93 8.38 6.54 -11.23
N LEU A 94 7.72 5.54 -10.66
CA LEU A 94 8.34 4.67 -9.66
C LEU A 94 9.64 4.05 -10.20
N THR A 95 9.70 3.66 -11.47
CA THR A 95 10.91 3.08 -12.07
C THR A 95 12.08 4.06 -12.20
N THR A 96 11.85 5.37 -12.17
CA THR A 96 12.89 6.40 -12.27
C THR A 96 13.21 7.08 -10.95
N TYR A 97 12.61 6.64 -9.83
CA TYR A 97 12.70 7.30 -8.53
C TYR A 97 14.15 7.58 -8.10
N ARG A 98 15.06 6.61 -8.26
CA ARG A 98 16.47 6.78 -7.85
C ARG A 98 17.19 7.86 -8.66
N ARG A 99 17.04 7.83 -9.99
CA ARG A 99 17.64 8.85 -10.87
C ARG A 99 17.06 10.23 -10.61
N MET A 100 15.79 10.30 -10.23
CA MET A 100 15.12 11.54 -9.83
C MET A 100 15.67 12.04 -8.49
N ALA A 101 15.83 11.17 -7.49
CA ALA A 101 16.44 11.51 -6.21
C ALA A 101 17.88 12.02 -6.37
N GLU A 102 18.68 11.42 -7.24
CA GLU A 102 20.03 11.92 -7.57
C GLU A 102 19.99 13.37 -8.09
N ARG A 103 19.05 13.71 -8.98
CA ARG A 103 18.87 15.10 -9.49
C ARG A 103 18.49 16.06 -8.37
N VAL A 104 17.63 15.62 -7.44
CA VAL A 104 17.25 16.41 -6.26
C VAL A 104 18.48 16.70 -5.42
N LEU A 105 19.28 15.67 -5.11
CA LEU A 105 20.49 15.82 -4.30
C LEU A 105 21.53 16.73 -4.96
N GLU A 106 21.68 16.69 -6.29
CA GLU A 106 22.53 17.64 -7.03
C GLU A 106 22.10 19.09 -6.77
N LYS A 107 20.80 19.37 -6.81
CA LYS A 107 20.26 20.72 -6.58
C LYS A 107 20.43 21.14 -5.13
N VAL A 108 20.16 20.23 -4.19
CA VAL A 108 20.36 20.48 -2.75
C VAL A 108 21.83 20.74 -2.42
N ALA A 109 22.77 19.99 -3.00
CA ALA A 109 24.20 20.19 -2.78
C ALA A 109 24.66 21.60 -3.18
N VAL A 110 24.20 22.09 -4.34
CA VAL A 110 24.47 23.45 -4.80
C VAL A 110 23.89 24.49 -3.84
N LEU A 111 22.64 24.32 -3.40
CA LEU A 111 21.99 25.23 -2.44
C LEU A 111 22.71 25.30 -1.10
N LEU A 112 23.34 24.20 -0.67
CA LEU A 112 24.13 24.12 0.56
C LEU A 112 25.59 24.56 0.39
N GLY A 113 25.99 25.05 -0.79
CA GLY A 113 27.38 25.43 -1.07
C GLY A 113 28.36 24.24 -1.07
N LYS A 114 27.86 23.01 -1.18
CA LYS A 114 28.68 21.79 -1.19
C LYS A 114 29.15 21.50 -2.62
N ALA A 115 30.39 21.89 -2.92
CA ALA A 115 31.06 21.50 -4.16
C ALA A 115 31.36 19.98 -4.15
N GLY A 116 31.27 19.33 -5.31
CA GLY A 116 31.73 17.95 -5.49
C GLY A 116 30.71 16.84 -5.18
N PHE A 117 29.41 17.14 -5.01
CA PHE A 117 28.39 16.09 -5.02
C PHE A 117 28.37 15.40 -6.39
N SER A 118 28.74 14.13 -6.42
CA SER A 118 28.59 13.27 -7.60
C SER A 118 27.30 12.46 -7.50
N ARG A 119 26.65 12.21 -8.63
CA ARG A 119 25.58 11.21 -8.72
C ARG A 119 26.17 9.86 -8.37
N GLY A 120 26.04 9.46 -7.11
CA GLY A 120 26.51 8.14 -6.70
C GLY A 120 25.73 7.07 -7.46
N GLY A 121 26.44 6.23 -8.22
CA GLY A 121 25.94 4.94 -8.71
C GLY A 121 25.81 3.94 -7.57
N SER A 122 25.09 4.32 -6.51
CA SER A 122 24.97 3.56 -5.28
C SER A 122 24.49 2.14 -5.60
N THR A 123 25.31 1.18 -5.20
CA THR A 123 24.99 -0.25 -5.20
C THR A 123 24.44 -0.69 -3.85
N VAL A 124 24.21 0.25 -2.92
CA VAL A 124 23.69 -0.03 -1.59
C VAL A 124 22.28 -0.62 -1.73
N PRO A 125 22.06 -1.86 -1.27
CA PRO A 125 20.73 -2.45 -1.27
C PRO A 125 19.76 -1.63 -0.42
N LEU A 126 18.48 -1.60 -0.80
CA LEU A 126 17.44 -1.07 0.08
C LEU A 126 17.37 -1.90 1.37
N VAL A 127 16.72 -1.37 2.40
CA VAL A 127 16.50 -2.08 3.66
C VAL A 127 15.87 -3.45 3.40
N GLY A 128 16.48 -4.51 3.93
CA GLY A 128 16.07 -5.89 3.68
C GLY A 128 16.64 -6.51 2.40
N GLY A 129 17.29 -5.72 1.55
CA GLY A 129 17.72 -6.06 0.19
C GLY A 129 19.11 -6.69 0.06
N ASP A 130 19.90 -6.84 1.13
CA ASP A 130 21.22 -7.48 1.04
C ASP A 130 21.08 -8.96 0.64
N GLU A 131 21.62 -9.35 -0.51
CA GLU A 131 21.40 -10.68 -1.07
C GLU A 131 21.93 -11.81 -0.19
N ALA A 132 23.12 -11.61 0.40
CA ALA A 132 23.73 -12.64 1.24
C ALA A 132 22.91 -12.86 2.52
N ALA A 133 22.39 -11.77 3.09
CA ALA A 133 21.52 -11.82 4.25
C ALA A 133 20.12 -12.36 3.93
N GLN A 134 19.56 -12.05 2.76
CA GLN A 134 18.33 -12.67 2.28
C GLN A 134 18.46 -14.19 2.16
N ARG A 135 19.57 -14.69 1.60
CA ARG A 135 19.84 -16.13 1.54
C ARG A 135 19.92 -16.76 2.92
N ARG A 136 20.50 -16.07 3.90
CA ARG A 136 20.52 -16.54 5.31
C ARG A 136 19.12 -16.55 5.91
N ALA A 137 18.38 -15.45 5.80
CA ALA A 137 17.02 -15.33 6.32
C ALA A 137 16.07 -16.39 5.75
N ARG A 138 16.19 -16.72 4.46
CA ARG A 138 15.43 -17.82 3.83
C ARG A 138 15.73 -19.18 4.46
N ARG A 139 17.00 -19.46 4.80
CA ARG A 139 17.38 -20.70 5.48
C ARG A 139 16.91 -20.73 6.93
N ASP A 140 16.93 -19.59 7.62
CA ASP A 140 16.45 -19.51 9.00
C ASP A 140 14.94 -19.66 9.06
N ALA A 141 14.20 -19.07 8.11
CA ALA A 141 12.75 -19.21 7.99
C ALA A 141 12.34 -20.68 7.90
N ALA A 142 13.05 -21.49 7.11
CA ALA A 142 12.79 -22.93 6.93
C ALA A 142 12.74 -23.78 8.23
N ARG A 143 13.07 -23.18 9.38
CA ARG A 143 12.99 -23.81 10.71
C ARG A 143 11.62 -23.66 11.37
N LEU A 144 10.71 -22.86 10.81
CA LEU A 144 9.36 -22.65 11.36
C LEU A 144 8.44 -23.86 11.15
N GLY A 145 8.66 -24.65 10.09
CA GLY A 145 7.86 -25.83 9.78
C GLY A 145 6.54 -25.53 9.05
N ASP A 146 6.22 -24.26 8.81
CA ASP A 146 5.10 -23.81 7.97
C ASP A 146 5.65 -23.20 6.67
N ARG A 147 5.66 -24.00 5.62
CA ARG A 147 6.21 -23.62 4.31
C ARG A 147 5.57 -22.37 3.71
N CYS A 148 4.28 -22.14 3.97
CA CYS A 148 3.56 -20.99 3.40
C CYS A 148 3.96 -19.70 4.13
N LEU A 149 4.00 -19.76 5.46
CA LEU A 149 4.47 -18.65 6.28
C LEU A 149 5.94 -18.32 5.97
N GLU A 150 6.79 -19.34 5.88
CA GLU A 150 8.20 -19.21 5.54
C GLU A 150 8.44 -18.46 4.24
N GLU A 151 7.79 -18.91 3.16
CA GLU A 151 7.90 -18.31 1.83
C GLU A 151 7.45 -16.85 1.86
N ARG A 152 6.33 -16.59 2.55
CA ARG A 152 5.76 -15.25 2.68
C ARG A 152 6.67 -14.29 3.43
N LEU A 153 7.24 -14.73 4.55
CA LEU A 153 8.13 -13.89 5.37
C LEU A 153 9.39 -13.51 4.59
N TRP A 154 10.10 -14.46 3.98
CA TRP A 154 11.33 -14.09 3.26
C TRP A 154 11.02 -13.26 2.00
N ALA A 155 9.97 -13.60 1.25
CA ALA A 155 9.63 -12.88 0.02
C ALA A 155 9.20 -11.42 0.29
N THR A 156 8.63 -11.15 1.47
CA THR A 156 8.17 -9.80 1.85
C THR A 156 9.26 -8.99 2.54
N TYR A 157 9.97 -9.58 3.51
CA TYR A 157 10.86 -8.86 4.42
C TYR A 157 12.35 -8.98 4.04
N GLY A 158 12.69 -9.89 3.12
CA GLY A 158 14.06 -10.19 2.74
C GLY A 158 14.90 -10.57 3.96
N GLN A 159 16.03 -9.88 4.15
CA GLN A 159 16.89 -10.06 5.32
C GLN A 159 16.16 -9.91 6.66
N ARG A 160 15.15 -9.02 6.73
CA ARG A 160 14.45 -8.72 7.99
C ARG A 160 13.56 -9.85 8.47
N ALA A 161 13.25 -10.84 7.60
CA ALA A 161 12.52 -12.03 7.97
C ALA A 161 13.18 -12.80 9.12
N ALA A 162 14.51 -12.75 9.25
CA ALA A 162 15.22 -13.39 10.35
C ALA A 162 14.75 -12.93 11.74
N SER A 163 14.39 -11.64 11.87
CA SER A 163 13.88 -11.09 13.15
C SER A 163 12.49 -11.65 13.49
N LEU A 164 11.59 -11.73 12.51
CA LEU A 164 10.25 -12.29 12.64
C LEU A 164 10.30 -13.78 12.98
N VAL A 165 11.16 -14.53 12.29
CA VAL A 165 11.40 -15.96 12.55
C VAL A 165 11.90 -16.16 13.97
N ALA A 166 12.81 -15.32 14.46
CA ALA A 166 13.32 -15.42 15.82
C ALA A 166 12.26 -15.09 16.88
N VAL A 167 11.32 -14.19 16.60
CA VAL A 167 10.17 -13.92 17.47
C VAL A 167 9.25 -15.14 17.52
N ILE A 168 8.85 -15.67 16.36
CA ILE A 168 7.95 -16.83 16.27
C ILE A 168 8.58 -18.09 16.89
N ALA A 169 9.88 -18.30 16.71
CA ALA A 169 10.56 -19.45 17.30
C ALA A 169 10.59 -19.41 18.83
N ARG A 170 10.56 -18.21 19.43
CA ARG A 170 10.49 -18.05 20.90
C ARG A 170 9.07 -18.16 21.41
N ASP A 171 8.11 -17.62 20.65
CA ASP A 171 6.69 -17.67 20.96
C ASP A 171 5.91 -18.10 19.72
N PRO A 172 5.58 -19.40 19.59
CA PRO A 172 4.81 -19.92 18.45
C PRO A 172 3.43 -19.26 18.29
N SER A 173 2.84 -18.71 19.36
CA SER A 173 1.56 -18.01 19.26
C SER A 173 1.68 -16.70 18.45
N ALA A 174 2.89 -16.17 18.29
CA ALA A 174 3.14 -15.00 17.46
C ALA A 174 2.93 -15.27 15.96
N ALA A 175 2.89 -16.55 15.53
CA ALA A 175 2.52 -16.94 14.17
C ALA A 175 1.00 -16.98 13.94
N GLU A 176 0.17 -16.79 14.98
CA GLU A 176 -1.27 -16.83 14.81
C GLU A 176 -1.77 -15.67 13.91
N PRO A 177 -2.70 -15.95 12.99
CA PRO A 177 -3.35 -14.93 12.16
C PRO A 177 -4.10 -13.87 13.00
N VAL A 178 -4.00 -12.61 12.59
CA VAL A 178 -4.80 -11.51 13.15
C VAL A 178 -6.07 -11.35 12.32
N GLY A 179 -7.24 -11.38 12.96
CA GLY A 179 -8.53 -11.20 12.28
C GLY A 179 -8.83 -12.26 11.21
N GLY A 180 -8.23 -13.46 11.31
CA GLY A 180 -8.38 -14.53 10.32
C GLY A 180 -7.64 -14.29 9.00
N LEU A 181 -6.71 -13.32 8.95
CA LEU A 181 -5.91 -13.05 7.75
C LEU A 181 -4.61 -13.88 7.74
N GLU A 182 -4.50 -14.83 6.82
CA GLU A 182 -3.28 -15.62 6.58
C GLU A 182 -2.07 -14.73 6.22
N GLU A 183 -2.34 -13.54 5.68
CA GLU A 183 -1.35 -12.54 5.27
C GLU A 183 -0.81 -11.69 6.43
N LEU A 184 -1.34 -11.85 7.64
CA LEU A 184 -1.01 -11.03 8.80
C LEU A 184 -0.93 -11.86 10.08
N THR A 185 0.27 -12.10 10.57
CA THR A 185 0.50 -12.70 11.90
C THR A 185 0.64 -11.64 12.99
N LYS A 186 0.49 -12.05 14.26
CA LYS A 186 0.78 -11.17 15.42
C LYS A 186 2.22 -10.65 15.39
N ALA A 187 3.20 -11.47 15.01
CA ALA A 187 4.60 -11.08 14.86
C ALA A 187 4.79 -9.98 13.82
N GLU A 188 4.08 -10.07 12.70
CA GLU A 188 4.14 -9.04 11.65
C GLU A 188 3.47 -7.74 12.07
N LEU A 189 2.35 -7.82 12.79
CA LEU A 189 1.72 -6.62 13.34
C LEU A 189 2.67 -5.87 14.29
N ASP A 190 3.31 -6.57 15.23
CA ASP A 190 4.35 -5.99 16.11
C ASP A 190 5.49 -5.37 15.29
N PHE A 191 5.98 -6.11 14.29
CA PHE A 191 7.05 -5.65 13.43
C PHE A 191 6.69 -4.37 12.68
N PHE A 192 5.47 -4.29 12.14
CA PHE A 192 5.00 -3.11 11.43
C PHE A 192 4.97 -1.87 12.31
N VAL A 193 4.48 -2.00 13.56
CA VAL A 193 4.44 -0.88 14.50
C VAL A 193 5.86 -0.45 14.87
N ARG A 194 6.70 -1.39 15.32
CA ARG A 194 8.03 -1.08 15.88
C ARG A 194 9.08 -0.69 14.85
N ASN A 195 9.01 -1.22 13.64
CA ASN A 195 10.08 -1.10 12.64
C ASN A 195 9.64 -0.38 11.37
N GLU A 196 8.33 -0.27 11.12
CA GLU A 196 7.82 0.30 9.87
C GLU A 196 6.82 1.44 10.08
N MET A 197 6.68 1.95 11.30
CA MET A 197 5.80 3.06 11.63
C MET A 197 4.36 2.84 11.15
N ALA A 198 3.82 1.63 11.30
CA ALA A 198 2.39 1.43 11.13
C ALA A 198 1.65 2.01 12.34
N LEU A 199 0.93 3.11 12.12
CA LEU A 199 0.24 3.84 13.19
C LEU A 199 -1.27 3.69 13.11
N THR A 200 -1.78 3.16 11.99
CA THR A 200 -3.20 3.08 11.68
C THR A 200 -3.58 1.71 11.13
N VAL A 201 -4.86 1.36 11.21
CA VAL A 201 -5.39 0.15 10.56
C VAL A 201 -5.18 0.19 9.05
N ASP A 202 -5.26 1.37 8.43
CA ASP A 202 -4.99 1.54 7.00
C ASP A 202 -3.52 1.25 6.63
N ASP A 203 -2.57 1.65 7.48
CA ASP A 203 -1.16 1.31 7.27
C ASP A 203 -0.97 -0.21 7.21
N VAL A 204 -1.60 -0.93 8.13
CA VAL A 204 -1.52 -2.39 8.19
C VAL A 204 -2.23 -3.02 6.99
N LEU A 205 -3.54 -2.76 6.83
CA LEU A 205 -4.40 -3.48 5.90
C LEU A 205 -4.25 -3.03 4.44
N ARG A 206 -4.01 -1.74 4.17
CA ARG A 206 -3.87 -1.23 2.79
C ARG A 206 -2.41 -1.24 2.34
N ARG A 207 -1.45 -0.90 3.20
CA ARG A 207 -0.05 -0.64 2.79
C ARG A 207 0.90 -1.80 3.07
N ARG A 208 0.78 -2.49 4.21
CA ARG A 208 1.70 -3.58 4.59
C ARG A 208 1.26 -4.94 4.06
N CYS A 209 0.11 -5.47 4.50
CA CYS A 209 -0.40 -6.76 4.01
C CYS A 209 -1.26 -6.63 2.73
N ARG A 210 -1.71 -5.41 2.40
CA ARG A 210 -2.44 -5.05 1.16
C ARG A 210 -3.80 -5.73 0.98
N VAL A 211 -4.33 -6.41 1.98
CA VAL A 211 -5.64 -7.07 1.90
C VAL A 211 -6.74 -6.07 1.53
N ALA A 212 -6.71 -4.83 2.04
CA ALA A 212 -7.71 -3.81 1.69
C ALA A 212 -7.71 -3.40 0.21
N MET A 213 -6.62 -3.64 -0.53
CA MET A 213 -6.58 -3.37 -1.98
C MET A 213 -7.14 -4.54 -2.81
N PHE A 214 -6.96 -5.78 -2.34
CA PHE A 214 -7.25 -6.99 -3.12
C PHE A 214 -8.50 -7.74 -2.64
N ASP A 215 -8.94 -7.53 -1.41
CA ASP A 215 -10.13 -8.14 -0.80
C ASP A 215 -10.68 -7.23 0.32
N VAL A 216 -11.49 -6.25 -0.07
CA VAL A 216 -12.15 -5.30 0.83
C VAL A 216 -13.05 -6.01 1.85
N PRO A 217 -13.90 -7.01 1.49
CA PRO A 217 -14.69 -7.73 2.48
C PRO A 217 -13.85 -8.39 3.58
N ARG A 218 -12.74 -9.08 3.23
CA ARG A 218 -11.82 -9.65 4.22
C ARG A 218 -11.15 -8.59 5.07
N ALA A 219 -10.73 -7.47 4.47
CA ALA A 219 -10.14 -6.36 5.21
C ALA A 219 -11.13 -5.77 6.23
N LEU A 220 -12.37 -5.52 5.84
CA LEU A 220 -13.42 -5.00 6.73
C LEU A 220 -13.75 -5.98 7.87
N ALA A 221 -13.74 -7.28 7.61
CA ALA A 221 -13.96 -8.31 8.63
C ALA A 221 -12.82 -8.39 9.66
N ALA A 222 -11.57 -8.18 9.21
CA ALA A 222 -10.39 -8.24 10.07
C ALA A 222 -10.09 -6.91 10.79
N ALA A 223 -10.73 -5.82 10.37
CA ALA A 223 -10.39 -4.46 10.77
C ALA A 223 -10.40 -4.27 12.31
N ASP A 224 -11.45 -4.73 12.99
CA ASP A 224 -11.58 -4.56 14.43
C ASP A 224 -10.48 -5.33 15.20
N ALA A 225 -10.09 -6.53 14.74
CA ALA A 225 -8.99 -7.29 15.34
C ALA A 225 -7.62 -6.61 15.14
N VAL A 226 -7.40 -5.96 14.00
CA VAL A 226 -6.19 -5.15 13.77
C VAL A 226 -6.19 -3.91 14.65
N ALA A 227 -7.33 -3.24 14.81
CA ALA A 227 -7.45 -2.09 15.70
C ALA A 227 -7.13 -2.48 17.16
N ASP A 228 -7.70 -3.58 17.65
CA ASP A 228 -7.41 -4.11 18.99
C ASP A 228 -5.92 -4.44 19.16
N GLY A 229 -5.28 -5.01 18.13
CA GLY A 229 -3.85 -5.29 18.16
C GLY A 229 -2.97 -4.03 18.17
N LEU A 230 -3.36 -2.98 17.46
CA LEU A 230 -2.65 -1.69 17.46
C LEU A 230 -2.81 -0.96 18.81
N ALA A 231 -3.97 -1.08 19.46
CA ALA A 231 -4.25 -0.43 20.73
C ALA A 231 -3.32 -0.86 21.88
N ALA A 232 -2.56 -1.95 21.71
CA ALA A 232 -1.52 -2.39 22.65
C ALA A 232 -0.23 -1.56 22.61
N TYR A 233 -0.07 -0.63 21.65
CA TYR A 233 1.15 0.13 21.43
C TYR A 233 0.94 1.63 21.60
N ASP A 234 1.76 2.23 22.46
CA ASP A 234 1.81 3.68 22.64
C ASP A 234 2.18 4.40 21.33
N GLY A 235 1.54 5.55 21.08
CA GLY A 235 1.79 6.37 19.89
C GLY A 235 1.12 5.88 18.61
N THR A 236 0.42 4.74 18.63
CA THR A 236 -0.53 4.40 17.55
C THR A 236 -1.72 5.34 17.60
N VAL A 237 -2.22 5.72 16.41
CA VAL A 237 -3.37 6.61 16.34
C VAL A 237 -4.59 5.77 16.68
N SER A 238 -5.20 6.04 17.85
CA SER A 238 -6.55 5.56 18.12
C SER A 238 -7.50 6.24 17.15
N TRP A 239 -8.17 5.44 16.31
CA TRP A 239 -9.15 5.99 15.40
C TRP A 239 -10.40 6.39 16.18
N THR A 240 -10.89 7.59 15.93
CA THR A 240 -12.21 7.97 16.44
C THR A 240 -13.29 7.10 15.79
N CYS A 241 -14.46 6.98 16.44
CA CYS A 241 -15.62 6.32 15.84
C CYS A 241 -15.94 6.85 14.44
N GLU A 242 -15.70 8.14 14.22
CA GLU A 242 -15.93 8.81 12.95
C GLU A 242 -14.91 8.40 11.88
N GLN A 243 -13.61 8.40 12.20
CA GLN A 243 -12.56 7.93 11.29
C GLN A 243 -12.77 6.46 10.90
N TRP A 244 -13.17 5.62 11.87
CA TRP A 244 -13.51 4.23 11.62
C TRP A 244 -14.66 4.07 10.63
N ARG A 245 -15.77 4.77 10.86
CA ARG A 245 -16.92 4.76 9.96
C ARG A 245 -16.56 5.32 8.58
N ALA A 246 -15.78 6.38 8.52
CA ALA A 246 -15.36 7.01 7.27
C ALA A 246 -14.55 6.03 6.40
N TRP A 247 -13.58 5.32 6.99
CA TRP A 247 -12.79 4.32 6.28
C TRP A 247 -13.60 3.12 5.80
N ARG A 248 -14.47 2.56 6.66
CA ARG A 248 -15.34 1.44 6.27
C ARG A 248 -16.30 1.87 5.16
N LYS A 249 -16.87 3.07 5.26
CA LYS A 249 -17.75 3.66 4.24
C LYS A 249 -17.00 3.89 2.93
N LEU A 250 -15.75 4.36 2.98
CA LEU A 250 -14.92 4.58 1.80
C LEU A 250 -14.68 3.27 1.05
N LEU A 251 -14.10 2.26 1.73
CA LEU A 251 -13.77 0.99 1.09
C LEU A 251 -15.03 0.24 0.61
N GLY A 252 -16.07 0.16 1.45
CA GLY A 252 -17.33 -0.47 1.09
C GLY A 252 -18.03 0.25 -0.06
N GLY A 253 -18.09 1.58 0.01
CA GLY A 253 -18.71 2.40 -1.03
C GLY A 253 -18.01 2.29 -2.37
N GLN A 254 -16.68 2.30 -2.40
CA GLN A 254 -15.91 2.08 -3.64
C GLN A 254 -16.17 0.68 -4.22
N LEU A 255 -16.24 -0.35 -3.38
CA LEU A 255 -16.55 -1.70 -3.83
C LEU A 255 -17.98 -1.81 -4.37
N ASP A 256 -18.95 -1.15 -3.73
CA ASP A 256 -20.35 -1.13 -4.18
C ASP A 256 -20.48 -0.47 -5.55
N VAL A 257 -19.77 0.64 -5.79
CA VAL A 257 -19.65 1.27 -7.11
C VAL A 257 -19.06 0.28 -8.11
N ALA A 258 -17.97 -0.42 -7.77
CA ALA A 258 -17.36 -1.41 -8.65
C ALA A 258 -18.29 -2.59 -9.00
N ARG A 259 -19.23 -2.92 -8.12
CA ARG A 259 -20.20 -4.00 -8.31
C ARG A 259 -21.48 -3.54 -9.00
N GLY A 260 -21.66 -2.24 -9.22
CA GLY A 260 -22.91 -1.67 -9.74
C GLY A 260 -24.08 -1.74 -8.75
N SER A 261 -23.80 -1.80 -7.44
CA SER A 261 -24.80 -1.97 -6.37
C SER A 261 -25.05 -0.70 -5.55
N GLY A 262 -24.80 0.48 -6.13
CA GLY A 262 -24.85 1.77 -5.45
C GLY A 262 -26.09 1.97 -4.57
N SER A 263 -25.84 2.18 -3.27
CA SER A 263 -26.76 2.56 -2.16
C SER A 263 -27.39 1.43 -1.33
N LYS A 264 -26.60 0.77 -0.46
CA LYS A 264 -27.03 0.34 0.92
C LYS A 264 -25.81 0.08 1.82
N ALA A 265 -25.18 1.11 2.39
CA ALA A 265 -24.16 0.90 3.42
C ALA A 265 -24.83 0.60 4.78
N ALA A 266 -24.43 -0.52 5.39
CA ALA A 266 -24.91 -0.99 6.70
C ALA A 266 -24.35 -0.15 7.86
N GLU A 267 -25.25 0.32 8.74
CA GLU A 267 -24.90 1.00 9.98
C GLU A 267 -24.71 -0.02 11.11
N GLY A 268 -23.48 -0.20 11.56
CA GLY A 268 -23.19 -0.97 12.76
C GLY A 268 -21.75 -0.73 13.22
N CYS A 269 -21.57 -0.09 14.36
CA CYS A 269 -20.28 0.03 15.03
C CYS A 269 -20.50 0.05 16.55
N SER A 270 -19.96 -0.95 17.26
CA SER A 270 -19.73 -0.84 18.70
C SER A 270 -18.30 -0.38 18.92
N ALA A 271 -18.11 0.91 19.18
CA ALA A 271 -16.82 1.40 19.63
C ALA A 271 -16.64 1.04 21.11
N LYS A 272 -15.59 0.28 21.44
CA LYS A 272 -15.10 0.24 22.82
C LYS A 272 -14.44 1.59 23.10
N ARG A 273 -15.15 2.40 23.89
CA ARG A 273 -14.65 3.65 24.46
C ARG A 273 -13.55 3.28 25.46
N LEU A 274 -12.29 3.48 25.10
CA LEU A 274 -11.20 3.49 26.07
C LEU A 274 -11.12 4.91 26.62
N GLU A 275 -11.67 5.09 27.82
CA GLU A 275 -11.52 6.32 28.59
C GLU A 275 -10.05 6.40 29.05
N PHE A 276 -9.38 7.49 28.69
CA PHE A 276 -8.07 7.83 29.24
C PHE A 276 -8.28 8.37 30.65
N SER A 277 -7.71 7.72 31.66
CA SER A 277 -7.49 8.35 32.96
C SER A 277 -6.34 9.35 32.82
N SER A 278 -6.65 10.60 33.15
CA SER A 278 -5.72 11.74 33.28
C SER A 278 -4.53 11.47 34.18
#